data_AF-A0A7J8ZYV3-F1
#
_entry.id   AF-A0A7J8ZYV3-F1
#
_cell.length_a   1.000
_cell.length_b   1.000
_cell.length_c   1.000
_cell.angle_alpha   90.00
_cell.angle_beta   90.00
_cell.angle_gamma   90.00
#
_symmetry.space_group_name_H-M   'P 1'
#
loop_
_entity.id
_entity.type
_entity.pdbx_description
1 polymer ?
#
loop_
_entity_poly.entity_id
_entity_poly.type
_entity_poly.pdbx_seq_one_letter_code
_entity_poly.pdbx_strand_id
1 'polypeptide(L)' 'MAVQLGNFVGEFIEYDGSNMGKENRHYMWVRVRIDVRRPLKMRKQILFYGNCPYVKFRYERLSLFCFYCGRLGQRFLL' A
#
# COMPACT_ATOMS: atom_id res chain seq x y z
N MET A 1 -0.77 9.77 -10.03
CA MET A 1 -0.32 8.39 -9.73
C MET A 1 -0.71 7.90 -8.33
N ALA A 2 -0.34 8.62 -7.26
CA ALA A 2 -0.58 8.20 -5.87
C ALA A 2 -2.05 7.88 -5.56
N VAL A 3 -2.98 8.79 -5.88
CA VAL A 3 -4.42 8.60 -5.65
C VAL A 3 -4.96 7.36 -6.39
N GLN A 4 -4.59 7.17 -7.66
CA GLN A 4 -5.04 6.02 -8.45
C GLN A 4 -4.51 4.68 -7.92
N LEU A 5 -3.24 4.65 -7.48
CA LEU A 5 -2.64 3.45 -6.90
C LEU A 5 -3.19 3.20 -5.49
N GLY A 6 -3.41 4.25 -4.70
CA GLY A 6 -4.06 4.19 -3.40
C GLY A 6 -5.47 3.62 -3.49
N ASN A 7 -6.29 4.17 -4.39
CA ASN A 7 -7.65 3.70 -4.67
C ASN A 7 -7.70 2.30 -5.28
N PHE A 8 -6.63 1.87 -5.94
CA PHE A 8 -6.50 0.49 -6.33
C PHE A 8 -6.27 -0.42 -5.13
N VAL A 9 -5.45 -0.04 -4.16
CA VAL A 9 -5.16 -0.85 -2.97
C VAL A 9 -6.31 -0.84 -1.96
N GLY A 10 -6.91 0.32 -1.70
CA GLY A 10 -7.97 0.56 -0.71
C GLY A 10 -8.66 1.90 -0.96
N GLU A 11 -9.16 2.56 0.07
CA GLU A 11 -9.61 3.95 0.00
C GLU A 11 -8.41 4.86 0.26
N PHE A 12 -8.05 5.73 -0.69
CA PHE A 12 -6.96 6.69 -0.52
C PHE A 12 -7.28 7.68 0.61
N ILE A 13 -6.33 7.87 1.52
CA ILE A 13 -6.43 8.87 2.60
C ILE A 13 -5.50 10.04 2.31
N GLU A 14 -4.21 9.76 2.17
CA GLU A 14 -3.18 10.80 2.13
C GLU A 14 -1.94 10.32 1.35
N TYR A 15 -1.30 11.25 0.66
CA TYR A 15 0.01 11.06 0.06
C TYR A 15 1.03 11.86 0.87
N ASP A 16 2.06 11.19 1.38
CA ASP A 16 3.13 11.86 2.11
C ASP A 16 4.15 12.47 1.13
N GLY A 17 3.96 13.76 0.84
CA GLY A 17 4.84 14.55 -0.03
C GLY A 17 6.05 15.15 0.67
N SER A 18 6.21 14.97 1.99
CA SER A 18 7.24 15.63 2.81
C SER A 18 8.69 15.28 2.42
N ASN A 19 8.87 14.29 1.53
CA ASN A 19 10.16 13.84 1.03
C ASN A 19 10.35 14.05 -0.49
N MET A 20 9.49 14.81 -1.17
CA MET A 20 9.69 15.16 -2.58
C MET A 20 10.91 16.09 -2.70
N GLY A 21 12.04 15.56 -3.20
CA GLY A 21 13.27 16.31 -3.44
C GLY A 21 14.53 15.76 -2.77
N LYS A 22 14.44 14.71 -1.93
CA LYS A 22 15.63 13.99 -1.46
C LYS A 22 16.02 12.94 -2.49
N GLU A 23 17.19 13.09 -3.08
CA GLU A 23 17.81 12.20 -4.06
C GLU A 23 17.53 10.71 -3.77
N ASN A 24 17.22 9.96 -4.83
CA ASN A 24 17.22 8.48 -4.86
C ASN A 24 16.21 7.71 -4.00
N ARG A 25 14.94 8.12 -3.93
CA ARG A 25 13.87 7.20 -3.47
C ARG A 25 13.00 6.71 -4.62
N HIS A 26 13.14 5.42 -4.93
CA HIS A 26 12.35 4.69 -5.95
C HIS A 26 10.94 4.27 -5.48
N TYR A 27 10.42 4.86 -4.40
CA TYR A 27 9.14 4.48 -3.80
C TYR A 27 8.42 5.68 -3.18
N MET A 28 7.11 5.55 -3.01
CA MET A 28 6.25 6.56 -2.41
C MET A 28 5.47 6.00 -1.24
N TRP A 29 5.14 6.88 -0.29
CA TRP A 29 4.32 6.57 0.86
C TRP A 29 2.89 7.04 0.62
N VAL A 30 1.95 6.10 0.76
CA VAL A 30 0.52 6.39 0.60
C VAL A 30 -0.21 5.78 1.79
N ARG A 31 -0.99 6.58 2.49
CA ARG A 31 -1.93 6.10 3.51
C ARG A 31 -3.23 5.71 2.82
N VAL A 32 -3.66 4.48 3.08
CA VAL A 32 -4.89 3.90 2.55
C VAL A 32 -5.67 3.24 3.66
N ARG A 33 -7.00 3.32 3.62
CA ARG A 33 -7.88 2.48 4.43
C ARG A 33 -8.16 1.20 3.64
N ILE A 34 -7.87 0.04 4.23
CA ILE A 34 -8.08 -1.26 3.58
C ILE A 34 -8.98 -2.15 4.44
N ASP A 35 -9.82 -2.93 3.77
CA ASP A 35 -10.53 -4.03 4.40
C ASP A 35 -9.60 -5.24 4.49
N VAL A 36 -9.01 -5.45 5.66
CA VAL A 36 -8.06 -6.55 5.95
C VAL A 36 -8.67 -7.93 5.78
N ARG A 37 -10.01 -8.05 5.73
CA ARG A 37 -10.70 -9.34 5.50
C ARG A 37 -10.51 -9.82 4.06
N ARG A 38 -10.13 -8.93 3.16
CA ARG A 38 -9.87 -9.25 1.74
C ARG A 38 -8.38 -9.48 1.51
N PRO A 39 -7.99 -10.33 0.54
CA PRO A 39 -6.60 -10.50 0.17
C PRO A 39 -5.92 -9.18 -0.18
N LEU A 40 -4.71 -8.98 0.33
CA LEU A 40 -3.91 -7.79 0.05
C LEU A 40 -3.38 -7.83 -1.37
N LYS A 41 -3.45 -6.68 -2.06
CA LYS A 41 -2.95 -6.55 -3.44
C LYS A 41 -1.44 -6.40 -3.42
N MET A 42 -0.69 -7.33 -4.02
CA MET A 42 0.78 -7.30 -3.98
C MET A 42 1.41 -6.44 -5.08
N ARG A 43 0.80 -6.36 -6.26
CA ARG A 43 1.32 -5.59 -7.38
C ARG A 43 0.22 -5.14 -8.34
N LYS A 44 0.52 -4.12 -9.15
CA LYS A 44 -0.32 -3.67 -10.26
C LYS A 44 0.54 -3.36 -11.47
N GLN A 45 0.12 -3.83 -12.63
CA GLN A 45 0.71 -3.37 -13.89
C GLN A 45 0.13 -2.00 -14.26
N ILE A 46 0.98 -1.07 -14.66
CA ILE A 46 0.59 0.28 -15.07
C ILE A 46 1.11 0.55 -16.48
N LEU A 47 0.39 1.34 -17.27
CA LEU A 47 0.92 1.91 -18.51
C LEU A 47 1.66 3.19 -18.16
N PHE A 48 2.94 3.27 -18.48
CA PHE A 48 3.79 4.41 -18.19
C PHE A 48 4.78 4.64 -19.33
N TYR A 49 4.63 5.75 -20.05
CA TYR A 49 5.43 6.09 -21.23
C TYR A 49 5.59 4.93 -22.24
N GLY A 50 4.48 4.27 -22.59
CA GLY A 50 4.48 3.16 -23.55
C GLY A 50 4.97 1.82 -22.99
N ASN A 51 5.49 1.78 -21.76
CA ASN A 51 5.89 0.56 -21.07
C ASN A 51 4.81 0.10 -20.08
N CYS A 52 4.82 -1.20 -19.77
CA CYS A 52 3.88 -1.81 -18.83
C CYS A 52 4.56 -2.37 -17.56
N PRO A 53 5.27 -1.55 -16.75
CA PRO A 53 5.95 -2.03 -15.55
C PRO A 53 4.98 -2.46 -14.45
N TYR A 54 5.47 -3.30 -13.54
CA TYR A 54 4.77 -3.66 -12.30
C TYR A 54 5.18 -2.74 -11.15
N VAL A 55 4.20 -2.10 -10.52
CA VAL A 55 4.34 -1.46 -9.22
C VAL A 55 4.12 -2.53 -8.15
N LYS A 56 5.09 -2.68 -7.23
CA LYS A 56 4.98 -3.56 -6.05
C LYS A 56 4.48 -2.76 -4.86
N PHE A 57 3.54 -3.32 -4.11
CA PHE A 57 3.04 -2.72 -2.88
C PHE A 57 3.69 -3.39 -1.67
N ARG A 58 4.17 -2.59 -0.73
CA ARG A 58 4.60 -3.03 0.60
C ARG A 58 3.67 -2.40 1.63
N TYR A 59 3.18 -3.21 2.55
CA TYR A 59 2.27 -2.78 3.60
C TYR A 59 3.04 -2.61 4.89
N GLU A 60 2.91 -1.45 5.52
CA GLU A 60 3.42 -1.21 6.86
C GLU A 60 2.29 -1.10 7.86
N ARG A 61 2.59 -1.43 9.13
CA ARG A 61 1.64 -1.34 10.25
C ARG A 61 0.36 -2.16 10.06
N LEU A 62 0.39 -3.18 9.22
CA LEU A 62 -0.67 -4.19 9.23
C LEU A 62 -0.47 -5.07 10.46
N SER A 63 -1.40 -4.99 11.41
CA SER A 63 -1.52 -6.01 12.46
C SER A 63 -1.71 -7.38 11.81
N LEU A 64 -1.21 -8.44 12.47
CA LEU A 64 -1.20 -9.80 11.93
C LEU A 64 -2.64 -10.31 11.73
N PHE A 65 -3.24 -10.07 10.57
CA PHE A 65 -4.57 -10.59 10.27
C PHE A 65 -4.49 -12.08 9.92
N CYS A 66 -5.13 -12.94 10.72
CA CYS A 66 -5.31 -14.34 10.36
C CYS A 66 -6.47 -14.45 9.37
N PHE A 67 -6.17 -14.69 8.08
CA PHE A 67 -7.20 -14.88 7.04
C PHE A 67 -8.12 -16.08 7.33
N TYR A 68 -7.58 -17.15 7.92
CA TYR A 68 -8.37 -18.32 8.32
C TYR A 68 -9.35 -18.00 9.47
N CYS A 69 -8.89 -17.19 10.43
CA CYS A 69 -9.62 -16.92 11.66
C CYS A 69 -10.51 -15.66 11.59
N GLY A 70 -10.31 -14.80 10.59
CA GLY A 70 -10.99 -13.50 10.47
C GLY A 70 -10.62 -12.48 11.55
N ARG A 71 -9.53 -12.69 12.30
CA ARG A 71 -9.15 -11.89 13.47
C ARG A 71 -7.86 -11.11 13.20
N LEU A 72 -7.85 -9.84 13.59
CA LEU A 72 -6.63 -9.05 13.69
C LEU A 72 -5.87 -9.49 14.94
N GLY A 73 -4.70 -10.09 14.74
CA GLY A 73 -3.74 -10.39 15.78
C GLY A 73 -3.22 -9.08 16.34
N GLN A 74 -3.62 -8.79 17.56
CA GLN A 74 -3.10 -7.65 18.30
C GLN A 74 -1.69 -8.02 18.78
N ARG A 75 -0.67 -7.38 18.21
CA ARG A 75 0.64 -7.35 18.84
C ARG A 75 0.54 -6.38 20.01
N PHE A 76 -0.01 -6.87 21.14
CA PHE A 76 0.24 -6.22 22.43
C PHE A 76 1.76 -6.23 22.61
N LEU A 77 2.37 -5.06 22.54
CA LEU A 77 3.75 -4.84 22.99
C LEU A 77 3.81 -5.23 24.47
N LEU A 78 4.65 -6.21 24.79
CA LEU A 78 5.43 -6.18 26.02
C LEU A 78 6.69 -5.38 25.72
#